data_AF-A0A3Q4HVU3-F1
#
_entry.id   AF-A0A3Q4HVU3-F1
#
_cell.length_a   1.000
_cell.length_b   1.000
_cell.length_c   1.000
_cell.angle_alpha   90.00
_cell.angle_beta   90.00
_cell.angle_gamma   90.00
#
_symmetry.space_group_name_H-M   'P 1'
#
loop_
_entity.id
_entity.type
_entity.pdbx_description
1 polymer ?
#
loop_
_entity_poly.entity_id
_entity_poly.type
_entity_poly.pdbx_seq_one_letter_code
_entity_poly.pdbx_strand_id
1 'polypeptide(L)'
;MHPFWNLVVKFLPTWLAPNLITFTGFMFLVLNFLMLAFYDFDFNASSAGYQHVPSWVWVAAGIFNFLAYTLGDGVGVVTLYYILWVVLFSFILSHWEKYNTGILFLPWGYDISQVTISLVYLVTAAVGVETWYQPVIFHLLYRDLFTFMIIACSFTVTLPMSLYNVLKGYRNNTLKHSSLYEGLLPFLSPFLLFVLSTIWVIYSPSNILELQPRIFYLMVGTAFANVTCKLIVCQMSNTRCQPLSILLLPMTAVVVLAITRVFTNETLLLYLWTAAVVLAHIHYGVSVVEQLSNHFNIFAFSLKKPNSD
;
A
#
# COMPACT_ATOMS: atom_id res chain seq x y z
N MET A 1 -6.36 -20.95 -9.32
CA MET A 1 -5.39 -21.48 -8.34
C MET A 1 -3.98 -21.13 -8.82
N HIS A 2 -3.08 -20.74 -7.92
CA HIS A 2 -1.72 -20.30 -8.26
C HIS A 2 -0.71 -21.46 -8.12
N PRO A 3 -0.29 -22.12 -9.21
CA PRO A 3 0.56 -23.32 -9.14
C PRO A 3 1.94 -23.04 -8.54
N PHE A 4 2.48 -21.84 -8.76
CA PHE A 4 3.74 -21.40 -8.16
C PHE A 4 3.65 -21.38 -6.62
N TRP A 5 2.67 -20.69 -6.04
CA TRP A 5 2.51 -20.60 -4.59
C TRP A 5 2.22 -21.96 -3.93
N ASN A 6 1.48 -22.84 -4.61
CA ASN A 6 1.25 -24.21 -4.16
C ASN A 6 2.53 -25.05 -4.05
N LEU A 7 3.55 -24.73 -4.84
CA LEU A 7 4.88 -25.34 -4.74
C LEU A 7 5.63 -24.77 -3.53
N VAL A 8 5.67 -23.45 -3.40
CA VAL A 8 6.40 -22.73 -2.34
C VAL A 8 5.91 -23.11 -0.94
N VAL A 9 4.60 -23.23 -0.74
CA VAL A 9 4.02 -23.61 0.56
C VAL A 9 4.52 -24.97 1.07
N LYS A 10 4.91 -25.89 0.18
CA LYS A 10 5.44 -27.21 0.57
C LYS A 10 6.81 -27.16 1.25
N PHE A 11 7.56 -26.07 1.07
CA PHE A 11 8.86 -25.88 1.71
C PHE A 11 8.76 -25.22 3.09
N LEU A 12 7.59 -24.72 3.48
CA LEU A 12 7.40 -24.07 4.77
C LEU A 12 7.22 -25.11 5.89
N PRO A 13 7.81 -24.89 7.09
CA PRO A 13 7.64 -25.80 8.21
C PRO A 13 6.18 -25.89 8.65
N THR A 14 5.67 -27.10 8.89
CA THR A 14 4.26 -27.35 9.26
C THR A 14 3.87 -26.83 10.64
N TRP A 15 4.83 -26.51 11.50
CA TRP A 15 4.60 -25.90 12.81
C TRP A 15 4.32 -24.39 12.73
N LEU A 16 4.60 -23.76 11.58
CA LEU A 16 4.53 -22.33 11.41
C LEU A 16 3.09 -21.91 11.08
N ALA A 17 2.46 -21.14 11.97
CA ALA A 17 1.11 -20.65 11.77
C ALA A 17 1.06 -19.70 10.55
N PRO A 18 0.05 -19.79 9.66
CA PRO A 18 -0.06 -18.91 8.49
C PRO A 18 -0.05 -17.41 8.84
N ASN A 19 -0.73 -17.02 9.93
CA ASN A 19 -0.73 -15.63 10.42
C ASN A 19 0.68 -15.16 10.84
N LEU A 20 1.50 -16.06 11.39
CA LEU A 20 2.88 -15.75 11.77
C LEU A 20 3.75 -15.55 10.53
N ILE A 21 3.52 -16.31 9.45
CA ILE A 21 4.19 -16.09 8.16
C ILE A 21 3.88 -14.69 7.62
N THR A 22 2.58 -14.35 7.56
CA THR A 22 2.13 -13.05 7.06
C THR A 22 2.65 -11.90 7.94
N PHE A 23 2.60 -12.05 9.27
CA PHE A 23 3.12 -11.05 10.20
C PHE A 23 4.64 -10.90 10.11
N THR A 24 5.37 -12.00 9.96
CA THR A 24 6.83 -11.98 9.79
C THR A 24 7.22 -11.30 8.48
N GLY A 25 6.52 -11.61 7.38
CA GLY A 25 6.68 -10.90 6.11
C GLY A 25 6.42 -9.40 6.24
N PHE A 26 5.36 -9.01 6.95
CA PHE A 26 5.08 -7.61 7.26
C PHE A 26 6.18 -6.96 8.12
N MET A 27 6.69 -7.65 9.15
CA MET A 27 7.79 -7.15 9.98
C MET A 27 9.06 -6.94 9.18
N PHE A 28 9.36 -7.79 8.20
CA PHE A 28 10.48 -7.57 7.29
C PHE A 28 10.29 -6.32 6.42
N LEU A 29 9.07 -6.06 5.94
CA LEU A 29 8.75 -4.80 5.24
C LEU A 29 8.91 -3.57 6.15
N VAL A 30 8.47 -3.66 7.41
CA VAL A 30 8.63 -2.57 8.39
C VAL A 30 10.10 -2.33 8.73
N LEU A 31 10.85 -3.39 9.02
CA LEU A 31 12.30 -3.31 9.27
C LEU A 31 13.04 -2.71 8.09
N ASN A 32 12.65 -3.08 6.88
CA ASN A 32 13.18 -2.50 5.65
C ASN A 32 12.90 -0.99 5.56
N PHE A 33 11.66 -0.57 5.80
CA PHE A 33 11.30 0.85 5.83
C PHE A 33 12.09 1.62 6.88
N LEU A 34 12.21 1.07 8.10
CA LEU A 34 12.99 1.67 9.18
C LEU A 34 14.49 1.73 8.86
N MET A 35 15.04 0.69 8.23
CA MET A 35 16.42 0.63 7.78
C MET A 35 16.70 1.71 6.74
N LEU A 36 15.84 1.87 5.74
CA LEU A 36 15.94 2.97 4.76
C LEU A 36 15.78 4.34 5.41
N ALA A 37 14.85 4.47 6.36
CA ALA A 37 14.67 5.71 7.11
C ALA A 37 15.90 6.07 7.96
N PHE A 38 16.63 5.07 8.47
CA PHE A 38 17.83 5.26 9.30
C PHE A 38 19.11 5.49 8.50
N TYR A 39 19.38 4.66 7.49
CA TYR A 39 20.62 4.70 6.71
C TYR A 39 20.62 5.75 5.61
N ASP A 40 19.45 6.15 5.13
CA ASP A 40 19.31 7.16 4.07
C ASP A 40 18.24 8.18 4.46
N PHE A 41 18.45 8.83 5.61
CA PHE A 41 17.54 9.83 6.16
C PHE A 41 17.33 11.04 5.24
N ASP A 42 18.33 11.38 4.43
CA ASP A 42 18.32 12.53 3.51
C ASP A 42 18.19 12.18 2.02
N PHE A 43 18.08 10.89 1.64
CA PHE A 43 18.06 10.42 0.23
C PHE A 43 19.31 10.81 -0.58
N ASN A 44 20.45 10.98 0.09
CA ASN A 44 21.71 11.39 -0.54
C ASN A 44 22.63 10.21 -0.87
N ALA A 45 22.26 8.99 -0.48
CA ALA A 45 23.10 7.80 -0.62
C ALA A 45 23.49 7.47 -2.08
N SER A 46 22.72 7.96 -3.06
CA SER A 46 22.96 7.79 -4.50
C SER A 46 23.34 9.09 -5.22
N SER A 47 23.46 10.22 -4.51
CA SER A 47 23.85 11.51 -5.10
C SER A 47 25.38 11.59 -5.23
N ALA A 48 25.86 12.09 -6.36
CA ALA A 48 27.30 12.16 -6.65
C ALA A 48 28.06 12.94 -5.56
N GLY A 49 28.94 12.24 -4.82
CA GLY A 49 29.83 12.83 -3.81
C GLY A 49 29.56 12.45 -2.34
N TYR A 50 28.57 11.60 -2.05
CA TYR A 50 28.26 11.15 -0.68
C TYR A 50 28.63 9.68 -0.41
N GLN A 51 28.82 9.30 0.86
CA GLN A 51 29.16 7.92 1.24
C GLN A 51 28.03 6.97 0.86
N HIS A 52 28.35 6.01 0.00
CA HIS A 52 27.40 5.02 -0.50
C HIS A 52 26.97 4.05 0.60
N VAL A 53 25.68 3.75 0.64
CA VAL A 53 25.10 2.72 1.52
C VAL A 53 25.74 1.36 1.22
N PRO A 54 26.16 0.56 2.23
CA PRO A 54 26.86 -0.70 2.02
C PRO A 54 26.07 -1.71 1.16
N SER A 55 26.75 -2.44 0.27
CA SER A 55 26.13 -3.41 -0.66
C SER A 55 25.24 -4.46 0.00
N TRP A 56 25.51 -4.84 1.26
CA TRP A 56 24.66 -5.78 2.00
C TRP A 56 23.29 -5.18 2.39
N VAL A 57 23.21 -3.86 2.57
CA VAL A 57 21.95 -3.13 2.80
C VAL A 57 21.10 -3.15 1.54
N TRP A 58 21.73 -3.12 0.35
CA TRP A 58 21.05 -3.29 -0.93
C TRP A 58 20.55 -4.72 -1.17
N VAL A 59 21.29 -5.73 -0.70
CA VAL A 59 20.84 -7.14 -0.72
C VAL A 59 19.68 -7.36 0.27
N ALA A 60 19.73 -6.76 1.46
CA ALA A 60 18.63 -6.79 2.43
C ALA A 60 17.42 -5.95 1.98
N ALA A 61 17.66 -4.84 1.27
CA ALA A 61 16.65 -4.03 0.63
C ALA A 61 15.98 -4.79 -0.52
N GLY A 62 16.76 -5.47 -1.35
CA GLY A 62 16.30 -6.19 -2.54
C GLY A 62 15.37 -7.36 -2.27
N ILE A 63 15.32 -7.87 -1.04
CA ILE A 63 14.43 -8.97 -0.65
C ILE A 63 13.05 -8.43 -0.18
N PHE A 64 12.90 -7.12 0.07
CA PHE A 64 11.67 -6.58 0.69
C PHE A 64 11.17 -5.21 0.18
N ASN A 65 11.77 -4.56 -0.83
CA ASN A 65 11.47 -3.14 -1.07
C ASN A 65 10.39 -2.78 -2.10
N PHE A 66 9.27 -2.29 -1.59
CA PHE A 66 8.39 -1.32 -2.25
C PHE A 66 9.01 0.10 -2.31
N LEU A 67 10.15 0.37 -1.66
CA LEU A 67 10.77 1.71 -1.62
C LEU A 67 12.08 1.93 -2.39
N ALA A 68 12.68 0.92 -3.05
CA ALA A 68 13.87 1.21 -3.86
C ALA A 68 13.56 1.80 -5.25
N TYR A 69 12.28 2.11 -5.53
CA TYR A 69 11.88 3.04 -6.60
C TYR A 69 12.18 4.51 -6.28
N THR A 70 12.60 4.83 -5.05
CA THR A 70 12.90 6.20 -4.62
C THR A 70 14.40 6.51 -4.63
N LEU A 71 15.26 5.57 -5.05
CA LEU A 71 16.71 5.60 -4.79
C LEU A 71 17.59 5.70 -6.05
N GLY A 72 17.03 6.15 -7.16
CA GLY A 72 17.81 6.59 -8.32
C GLY A 72 17.58 8.08 -8.53
N ASP A 73 18.61 8.81 -8.98
CA ASP A 73 18.48 10.19 -9.43
C ASP A 73 17.21 10.39 -10.28
N GLY A 74 16.26 11.10 -9.66
CA GLY A 74 15.13 11.76 -10.26
C GLY A 74 13.93 10.91 -10.62
N VAL A 75 13.13 10.44 -9.64
CA VAL A 75 11.66 10.46 -9.77
C VAL A 75 11.11 11.67 -9.04
N GLY A 76 10.54 12.62 -9.78
CA GLY A 76 9.91 13.80 -9.18
C GLY A 76 8.88 13.40 -8.13
N VAL A 77 8.87 14.08 -6.99
CA VAL A 77 7.99 13.76 -5.84
C VAL A 77 6.52 13.74 -6.28
N VAL A 78 6.12 14.66 -7.14
CA VAL A 78 4.79 14.67 -7.74
C VAL A 78 4.50 13.42 -8.59
N THR A 79 5.49 12.89 -9.33
CA THR A 79 5.33 11.63 -10.07
C THR A 79 5.14 10.44 -9.13
N LEU A 80 5.90 10.38 -8.03
CA LEU A 80 5.71 9.35 -6.99
C LEU A 80 4.33 9.41 -6.35
N TYR A 81 3.82 10.63 -6.12
CA TYR A 81 2.46 10.84 -5.63
C TYR A 81 1.40 10.25 -6.57
N TYR A 82 1.52 10.47 -7.88
CA TYR A 82 0.61 9.88 -8.86
C TYR A 82 0.76 8.36 -8.98
N ILE A 83 1.98 7.83 -8.91
CA ILE A 83 2.22 6.38 -8.89
C ILE A 83 1.54 5.75 -7.68
N LEU A 84 1.68 6.37 -6.49
CA LEU A 84 1.00 5.92 -5.28
C LEU A 84 -0.52 5.88 -5.50
N TRP A 85 -1.12 6.90 -6.13
CA TRP A 85 -2.57 6.92 -6.40
C TRP A 85 -3.00 5.81 -7.33
N VAL A 86 -2.23 5.53 -8.39
CA VAL A 86 -2.52 4.42 -9.30
C VAL A 86 -2.48 3.08 -8.59
N VAL A 87 -1.50 2.87 -7.70
CA VAL A 87 -1.37 1.64 -6.91
C VAL A 87 -2.51 1.50 -5.91
N LEU A 88 -2.81 2.54 -5.13
CA LEU A 88 -3.91 2.51 -4.16
C LEU A 88 -5.26 2.34 -4.85
N PHE A 89 -5.48 2.99 -5.99
CA PHE A 89 -6.67 2.84 -6.81
C PHE A 89 -6.82 1.40 -7.34
N SER A 90 -5.75 0.83 -7.89
CA SER A 90 -5.74 -0.56 -8.36
C SER A 90 -6.08 -1.54 -7.23
N PHE A 91 -5.57 -1.29 -6.02
CA PHE A 91 -5.87 -2.09 -4.85
C PHE A 91 -7.35 -2.03 -4.45
N ILE A 92 -7.90 -0.81 -4.27
CA ILE A 92 -9.31 -0.67 -3.89
C ILE A 92 -10.25 -1.24 -4.95
N LEU A 93 -9.89 -1.16 -6.23
CA LEU A 93 -10.69 -1.70 -7.32
C LEU A 93 -10.89 -3.22 -7.22
N SER A 94 -9.84 -3.97 -6.84
CA SER A 94 -9.95 -5.42 -6.60
C SER A 94 -10.86 -5.75 -5.42
N HIS A 95 -10.86 -4.91 -4.37
CA HIS A 95 -11.75 -5.07 -3.23
C HIS A 95 -13.19 -4.66 -3.56
N TRP A 96 -13.38 -3.62 -4.37
CA TRP A 96 -14.70 -3.27 -4.90
C TRP A 96 -15.29 -4.42 -5.72
N GLU A 97 -14.48 -5.06 -6.56
CA GLU A 97 -14.92 -6.24 -7.31
C GLU A 97 -15.40 -7.34 -6.36
N LYS A 98 -14.58 -7.71 -5.35
CA LYS A 98 -14.96 -8.70 -4.34
C LYS A 98 -16.23 -8.34 -3.59
N TYR A 99 -16.42 -7.05 -3.25
CA TYR A 99 -17.63 -6.60 -2.53
C TYR A 99 -18.90 -6.89 -3.34
N ASN A 100 -18.85 -6.67 -4.65
CA ASN A 100 -19.99 -6.81 -5.54
C ASN A 100 -20.23 -8.26 -5.99
N THR A 101 -19.17 -8.98 -6.35
CA THR A 101 -19.26 -10.35 -6.90
C THR A 101 -19.19 -11.44 -5.84
N GLY A 102 -18.66 -11.12 -4.65
CA GLY A 102 -18.41 -12.08 -3.58
C GLY A 102 -17.13 -12.90 -3.74
N ILE A 103 -16.46 -12.82 -4.88
CA ILE A 103 -15.24 -13.58 -5.19
C ILE A 103 -14.08 -12.60 -5.34
N LEU A 104 -12.98 -12.87 -4.65
CA LEU A 104 -11.76 -12.09 -4.82
C LEU A 104 -10.96 -12.67 -5.97
N PHE A 105 -10.96 -11.99 -7.10
CA PHE A 105 -10.04 -12.26 -8.19
C PHE A 105 -8.80 -11.39 -7.98
N LEU A 106 -7.73 -11.99 -7.47
CA LEU A 106 -6.45 -11.28 -7.37
C LEU A 106 -5.85 -11.16 -8.78
N PRO A 107 -5.63 -9.93 -9.30
CA PRO A 107 -4.93 -9.77 -10.56
C PRO A 107 -3.49 -10.28 -10.40
N TRP A 108 -3.01 -11.08 -11.36
CA TRP A 108 -1.60 -11.51 -11.38
C TRP A 108 -0.60 -10.34 -11.41
N GLY A 109 -1.07 -9.12 -11.72
CA GLY A 109 -0.24 -7.92 -11.75
C GLY A 109 0.53 -7.68 -10.46
N TYR A 110 -0.06 -7.92 -9.28
CA TYR A 110 0.66 -7.79 -8.01
C TYR A 110 1.80 -8.81 -7.91
N ASP A 111 1.50 -10.10 -8.08
CA ASP A 111 2.50 -11.17 -7.99
C ASP A 111 3.64 -10.98 -9.01
N ILE A 112 3.30 -10.64 -10.27
CA ILE A 112 4.27 -10.36 -11.33
C ILE A 112 5.12 -9.14 -10.99
N SER A 113 4.53 -8.08 -10.44
CA SER A 113 5.28 -6.89 -10.02
C SER A 113 6.27 -7.22 -8.92
N GLN A 114 5.92 -8.03 -7.92
CA GLN A 114 6.82 -8.43 -6.83
C GLN A 114 7.99 -9.26 -7.35
N VAL A 115 7.75 -10.21 -8.26
CA VAL A 115 8.82 -11.02 -8.88
C VAL A 115 9.71 -10.15 -9.75
N THR A 116 9.13 -9.26 -10.57
CA THR A 116 9.88 -8.35 -11.45
C THR A 116 10.77 -7.43 -10.63
N ILE A 117 10.26 -6.85 -9.55
CA ILE A 117 11.01 -5.97 -8.64
C ILE A 117 12.15 -6.74 -7.97
N SER A 118 11.90 -7.96 -7.49
CA SER A 118 12.93 -8.81 -6.89
C SER A 118 14.05 -9.12 -7.89
N LEU A 119 13.69 -9.44 -9.14
CA LEU A 119 14.66 -9.69 -10.21
C LEU A 119 15.49 -8.45 -10.53
N VAL A 120 14.84 -7.28 -10.64
CA VAL A 120 15.49 -5.99 -10.85
C VAL A 120 16.54 -5.76 -9.76
N TYR A 121 16.22 -6.01 -8.49
CA TYR A 121 17.20 -5.85 -7.41
C TYR A 121 18.36 -6.83 -7.45
N LEU A 122 18.11 -8.10 -7.84
CA LEU A 122 19.20 -9.07 -8.03
C LEU A 122 20.15 -8.61 -9.15
N VAL A 123 19.61 -8.05 -10.23
CA VAL A 123 20.40 -7.46 -11.31
C VAL A 123 21.16 -6.22 -10.82
N THR A 124 20.51 -5.33 -10.06
CA THR A 124 21.16 -4.16 -9.46
C THR A 124 22.31 -4.55 -8.54
N ALA A 125 22.17 -5.62 -7.76
CA ALA A 125 23.22 -6.11 -6.88
C ALA A 125 24.43 -6.66 -7.66
N ALA A 126 24.20 -7.25 -8.84
CA ALA A 126 25.26 -7.80 -9.68
C ALA A 126 25.97 -6.74 -10.55
N VAL A 127 25.21 -5.77 -11.06
CA VAL A 127 25.68 -4.82 -12.09
C VAL A 127 26.00 -3.43 -11.49
N GLY A 128 25.49 -3.13 -10.31
CA GLY A 128 25.59 -1.82 -9.66
C GLY A 128 24.40 -0.92 -9.98
N VAL A 129 24.21 0.11 -9.15
CA VAL A 129 23.08 1.06 -9.29
C VAL A 129 23.29 1.99 -10.50
N GLU A 130 24.54 2.26 -10.86
CA GLU A 130 24.92 3.21 -11.90
C GLU A 130 24.37 2.88 -13.30
N THR A 131 24.12 1.60 -13.59
CA THR A 131 23.56 1.19 -14.88
C THR A 131 22.13 1.64 -15.11
N TRP A 132 21.39 1.94 -14.04
CA TRP A 132 19.99 2.40 -14.15
C TRP A 132 19.87 3.88 -14.55
N TYR A 133 20.97 4.65 -14.47
CA TYR A 133 21.03 6.03 -14.93
C TYR A 133 21.30 6.16 -16.43
N GLN A 134 21.76 5.08 -17.06
CA GLN A 134 22.05 5.09 -18.49
C GLN A 134 20.74 4.95 -19.30
N PRO A 135 20.60 5.68 -20.42
CA PRO A 135 19.45 5.54 -21.30
C PRO A 135 19.43 4.15 -21.91
N VAL A 136 18.25 3.51 -21.92
CA VAL A 136 18.09 2.14 -22.43
C VAL A 136 18.10 2.14 -23.95
N ILE A 137 17.13 2.85 -24.55
CA ILE A 137 16.88 2.94 -25.99
C ILE A 137 16.27 4.32 -26.27
N PHE A 138 16.74 5.04 -27.30
CA PHE A 138 16.19 6.34 -27.75
C PHE A 138 15.99 7.38 -26.63
N HIS A 139 16.97 7.52 -25.73
CA HIS A 139 16.92 8.42 -24.57
C HIS A 139 15.85 8.10 -23.51
N LEU A 140 15.14 6.97 -23.59
CA LEU A 140 14.25 6.52 -22.52
C LEU A 140 15.07 5.98 -21.34
N LEU A 141 14.81 6.51 -20.15
CA LEU A 141 15.39 5.98 -18.92
C LEU A 141 14.55 4.81 -18.40
N TYR A 142 15.17 3.92 -17.64
CA TYR A 142 14.47 2.80 -16.99
C TYR A 142 13.28 3.27 -16.13
N ARG A 143 13.41 4.42 -15.46
CA ARG A 143 12.34 5.07 -14.70
C ARG A 143 11.05 5.24 -15.50
N ASP A 144 11.16 5.69 -16.74
CA ASP A 144 10.00 6.03 -17.57
C ASP A 144 9.28 4.76 -18.00
N LEU A 145 10.05 3.70 -18.31
CA LEU A 145 9.51 2.38 -18.62
C LEU A 145 8.74 1.79 -17.43
N PHE A 146 9.27 1.88 -16.22
CA PHE A 146 8.58 1.40 -15.01
C PHE A 146 7.32 2.22 -14.70
N THR A 147 7.40 3.55 -14.79
CA THR A 147 6.24 4.43 -14.57
C THR A 147 5.14 4.13 -15.58
N PHE A 148 5.50 4.02 -16.86
CA PHE A 148 4.58 3.64 -17.93
C PHE A 148 3.98 2.26 -17.69
N MET A 149 4.79 1.26 -17.30
CA MET A 149 4.32 -0.09 -17.02
C MET A 149 3.27 -0.11 -15.90
N ILE A 150 3.49 0.60 -14.78
CA ILE A 150 2.54 0.64 -13.66
C ILE A 150 1.21 1.26 -14.10
N ILE A 151 1.27 2.41 -14.79
CA ILE A 151 0.08 3.10 -15.30
C ILE A 151 -0.65 2.23 -16.33
N ALA A 152 0.07 1.69 -17.31
CA ALA A 152 -0.48 0.83 -18.35
C ALA A 152 -1.13 -0.42 -17.76
N CYS A 153 -0.51 -1.08 -16.78
CA CYS A 153 -1.09 -2.26 -16.13
C CYS A 153 -2.38 -1.93 -15.38
N SER A 154 -2.45 -0.78 -14.69
CA SER A 154 -3.67 -0.33 -14.01
C SER A 154 -4.83 -0.15 -14.99
N PHE A 155 -4.60 0.53 -16.12
CA PHE A 155 -5.66 0.87 -17.08
C PHE A 155 -5.98 -0.22 -18.10
N THR A 156 -5.04 -1.11 -18.44
CA THR A 156 -5.26 -2.16 -19.44
C THR A 156 -5.59 -3.52 -18.85
N VAL A 157 -5.13 -3.80 -17.62
CA VAL A 157 -5.35 -5.09 -16.96
C VAL A 157 -6.33 -4.95 -15.80
N THR A 158 -5.97 -4.19 -14.78
CA THR A 158 -6.70 -4.19 -13.50
C THR A 158 -8.11 -3.62 -13.65
N LEU A 159 -8.23 -2.43 -14.25
CA LEU A 159 -9.52 -1.76 -14.41
C LEU A 159 -10.47 -2.48 -15.37
N PRO A 160 -10.07 -2.83 -16.60
CA PRO A 160 -10.96 -3.52 -17.53
C PRO A 160 -11.42 -4.87 -17.01
N MET A 161 -10.54 -5.64 -16.37
CA MET A 161 -10.88 -6.95 -15.81
C MET A 161 -11.91 -6.83 -14.68
N SER A 162 -11.69 -5.90 -13.75
CA SER A 162 -12.60 -5.67 -12.62
C SER A 162 -13.99 -5.24 -13.11
N LEU A 163 -14.04 -4.31 -14.06
CA LEU A 163 -15.29 -3.87 -14.68
C LEU A 163 -15.98 -5.01 -15.44
N TYR A 164 -15.24 -5.78 -16.23
CA TYR A 164 -15.77 -6.92 -16.96
C TYR A 164 -16.40 -7.95 -16.01
N ASN A 165 -15.74 -8.27 -14.90
CA ASN A 165 -16.24 -9.24 -13.92
C ASN A 165 -17.53 -8.75 -13.22
N VAL A 166 -17.59 -7.47 -12.84
CA VAL A 166 -18.82 -6.90 -12.25
C VAL A 166 -19.94 -6.81 -13.28
N LEU A 167 -19.66 -6.42 -14.53
CA LEU A 167 -20.65 -6.38 -15.62
C LEU A 167 -21.17 -7.78 -15.97
N LYS A 168 -20.29 -8.78 -15.99
CA LYS A 168 -20.67 -10.19 -16.14
C LYS A 168 -21.55 -10.65 -14.97
N GLY A 169 -21.18 -10.27 -13.75
CA GLY A 169 -21.96 -10.55 -12.54
C GLY A 169 -23.37 -9.94 -12.62
N TYR A 170 -23.47 -8.70 -13.10
CA TYR A 170 -24.73 -7.99 -13.31
C TYR A 170 -25.61 -8.68 -14.34
N ARG A 171 -25.07 -8.99 -15.53
CA ARG A 171 -25.81 -9.69 -16.60
C ARG A 171 -26.34 -11.06 -16.17
N ASN A 172 -25.57 -11.76 -15.34
CA ASN A 172 -25.94 -13.08 -14.84
C ASN A 172 -26.80 -13.04 -13.56
N ASN A 173 -27.16 -11.86 -13.05
CA ASN A 173 -27.89 -11.66 -11.77
C ASN A 173 -27.23 -12.37 -10.57
N THR A 174 -25.89 -12.38 -10.54
CA THR A 174 -25.09 -13.02 -9.48
C THR A 174 -24.47 -12.03 -8.49
N LEU A 175 -24.74 -10.72 -8.66
CA LEU A 175 -24.24 -9.70 -7.75
C LEU A 175 -24.89 -9.79 -6.37
N LYS A 176 -24.09 -9.54 -5.32
CA LYS A 176 -24.57 -9.48 -3.93
C LYS A 176 -25.54 -8.34 -3.67
N HIS A 177 -25.39 -7.24 -4.39
CA HIS A 177 -26.16 -6.02 -4.20
C HIS A 177 -26.80 -5.59 -5.52
N SER A 178 -28.10 -5.31 -5.50
CA SER A 178 -28.87 -4.86 -6.68
C SER A 178 -28.84 -3.35 -6.88
N SER A 179 -28.57 -2.58 -5.82
CA SER A 179 -28.51 -1.12 -5.88
C SER A 179 -27.10 -0.63 -6.25
N LEU A 180 -27.02 0.32 -7.19
CA LEU A 180 -25.77 0.99 -7.56
C LEU A 180 -25.12 1.71 -6.38
N TYR A 181 -25.93 2.27 -5.48
CA TYR A 181 -25.43 2.94 -4.28
C TYR A 181 -24.67 1.96 -3.38
N GLU A 182 -25.25 0.79 -3.11
CA GLU A 182 -24.60 -0.25 -2.32
C GLU A 182 -23.34 -0.76 -3.01
N GLY A 183 -23.39 -0.95 -4.33
CA GLY A 183 -22.24 -1.44 -5.09
C GLY A 183 -21.05 -0.47 -5.16
N LEU A 184 -21.29 0.84 -5.09
CA LEU A 184 -20.25 1.87 -5.08
C LEU A 184 -19.80 2.28 -3.67
N LEU A 185 -20.48 1.81 -2.63
CA LEU A 185 -20.18 2.13 -1.23
C LEU A 185 -18.69 1.94 -0.85
N PRO A 186 -17.98 0.88 -1.30
CA PRO A 186 -16.57 0.70 -1.00
C PRO A 186 -15.65 1.82 -1.48
N PHE A 187 -16.05 2.59 -2.51
CA PHE A 187 -15.24 3.68 -3.04
C PHE A 187 -15.37 4.97 -2.26
N LEU A 188 -16.46 5.18 -1.51
CA LEU A 188 -16.76 6.47 -0.90
C LEU A 188 -15.65 6.96 0.03
N SER A 189 -15.23 6.13 0.99
CA SER A 189 -14.18 6.50 1.95
C SER A 189 -12.80 6.68 1.30
N PRO A 190 -12.29 5.76 0.46
CA PRO A 190 -11.02 5.96 -0.25
C PRO A 190 -11.02 7.15 -1.22
N PHE A 191 -12.13 7.41 -1.91
CA PHE A 191 -12.26 8.57 -2.79
C PHE A 191 -12.17 9.88 -2.01
N LEU A 192 -12.87 9.98 -0.88
CA LEU A 192 -12.76 11.13 0.02
C LEU A 192 -11.33 11.31 0.54
N LEU A 193 -10.64 10.22 0.91
CA LEU A 193 -9.24 10.28 1.31
C LEU A 193 -8.34 10.86 0.20
N PHE A 194 -8.52 10.43 -1.05
CA PHE A 194 -7.75 10.94 -2.19
C PHE A 194 -8.05 12.41 -2.47
N VAL A 195 -9.32 12.82 -2.39
CA VAL A 195 -9.73 14.21 -2.57
C VAL A 195 -9.11 15.09 -1.48
N LEU A 196 -9.24 14.71 -0.20
CA LEU A 196 -8.69 15.48 0.92
C LEU A 196 -7.17 15.58 0.87
N SER A 197 -6.48 14.48 0.55
CA SER A 197 -5.02 14.47 0.40
C SER A 197 -4.57 15.37 -0.75
N THR A 198 -5.29 15.33 -1.89
CA THR A 198 -4.98 16.16 -3.06
C THR A 198 -5.25 17.63 -2.79
N ILE A 199 -6.34 17.96 -2.10
CA ILE A 199 -6.65 19.32 -1.65
C ILE A 199 -5.55 19.84 -0.73
N TRP A 200 -5.07 19.04 0.22
CA TRP A 200 -3.97 19.45 1.09
C TRP A 200 -2.69 19.71 0.28
N VAL A 201 -2.32 18.82 -0.64
CA VAL A 201 -1.12 19.01 -1.48
C VAL A 201 -1.20 20.28 -2.34
N ILE A 202 -2.33 20.52 -3.02
CA ILE A 202 -2.48 21.64 -3.95
C ILE A 202 -2.51 22.99 -3.23
N TYR A 203 -3.19 23.06 -2.09
CA TYR A 203 -3.38 24.31 -1.34
C TYR A 203 -2.41 24.46 -0.17
N SER A 204 -1.40 23.60 -0.06
CA SER A 204 -0.36 23.67 0.97
C SER A 204 0.44 24.97 0.84
N PRO A 205 0.46 25.85 1.86
CA PRO A 205 1.28 27.06 1.85
C PRO A 205 2.79 26.76 1.83
N SER A 206 3.21 25.65 2.45
CA SER A 206 4.63 25.32 2.66
C SER A 206 5.16 24.30 1.65
N ASN A 207 4.34 23.87 0.68
CA ASN A 207 4.62 22.76 -0.22
C ASN A 207 5.06 21.49 0.54
N ILE A 208 4.22 21.02 1.47
CA ILE A 208 4.57 19.91 2.37
C ILE A 208 4.95 18.62 1.65
N LEU A 209 4.47 18.42 0.43
CA LEU A 209 4.80 17.25 -0.37
C LEU A 209 6.28 17.25 -0.74
N GLU A 210 6.84 18.39 -1.13
CA GLU A 210 8.27 18.54 -1.44
C GLU A 210 9.11 18.62 -0.16
N LEU A 211 8.57 19.26 0.90
CA LEU A 211 9.30 19.46 2.16
C LEU A 211 9.42 18.19 3.01
N GLN A 212 8.36 17.38 3.08
CA GLN A 212 8.28 16.17 3.92
C GLN A 212 7.52 15.03 3.19
N PRO A 213 7.98 14.59 2.00
CA PRO A 213 7.29 13.58 1.18
C PRO A 213 7.07 12.27 1.93
N ARG A 214 8.07 11.82 2.70
CA ARG A 214 8.07 10.53 3.40
C ARG A 214 6.92 10.42 4.38
N ILE A 215 6.80 11.41 5.25
CA ILE A 215 5.79 11.46 6.31
C ILE A 215 4.41 11.61 5.68
N PHE A 216 4.30 12.39 4.61
CA PHE A 216 3.04 12.53 3.88
C PHE A 216 2.59 11.22 3.24
N TYR A 217 3.47 10.49 2.54
CA TYR A 217 3.14 9.18 1.97
C TYR A 217 2.81 8.14 3.05
N LEU A 218 3.56 8.12 4.16
CA LEU A 218 3.27 7.25 5.30
C LEU A 218 1.87 7.52 5.86
N MET A 219 1.52 8.80 6.03
CA MET A 219 0.21 9.22 6.51
C MET A 219 -0.90 8.74 5.60
N VAL A 220 -0.84 9.05 4.30
CA VAL A 220 -1.91 8.68 3.36
C VAL A 220 -1.99 7.17 3.19
N GLY A 221 -0.84 6.49 3.07
CA GLY A 221 -0.79 5.04 2.98
C GLY A 221 -1.41 4.35 4.20
N THR A 222 -1.11 4.84 5.41
CA THR A 222 -1.67 4.27 6.65
C THR A 222 -3.15 4.60 6.82
N ALA A 223 -3.59 5.80 6.45
CA ALA A 223 -5.00 6.16 6.45
C ALA A 223 -5.79 5.28 5.46
N PHE A 224 -5.25 5.05 4.27
CA PHE A 224 -5.82 4.16 3.27
C PHE A 224 -5.86 2.71 3.76
N ALA A 225 -4.78 2.22 4.38
CA ALA A 225 -4.74 0.90 5.00
C ALA A 225 -5.83 0.76 6.08
N ASN A 226 -6.04 1.78 6.92
CA ASN A 226 -7.11 1.76 7.92
C ASN A 226 -8.51 1.62 7.29
N VAL A 227 -8.79 2.41 6.25
CA VAL A 227 -10.08 2.35 5.52
C VAL A 227 -10.27 0.99 4.85
N THR A 228 -9.24 0.50 4.16
CA THR A 228 -9.32 -0.76 3.41
C THR A 228 -9.38 -1.99 4.32
N CYS A 229 -8.66 -2.01 5.46
CA CYS A 229 -8.78 -3.10 6.43
C CYS A 229 -10.22 -3.25 6.94
N LYS A 230 -10.93 -2.14 7.21
CA LYS A 230 -12.35 -2.18 7.59
C LYS A 230 -13.23 -2.77 6.50
N LEU A 231 -13.01 -2.35 5.24
CA LEU A 231 -13.70 -2.93 4.09
C LEU A 231 -13.43 -4.44 3.98
N ILE A 232 -12.19 -4.87 4.15
CA ILE A 232 -11.81 -6.29 4.09
C ILE A 232 -12.53 -7.08 5.18
N VAL A 233 -12.55 -6.58 6.43
CA VAL A 233 -13.26 -7.24 7.53
C VAL A 233 -14.74 -7.39 7.20
N CYS A 234 -15.40 -6.33 6.70
CA CYS A 234 -16.80 -6.40 6.29
C CYS A 234 -17.05 -7.45 5.20
N GLN A 235 -16.14 -7.58 4.24
CA GLN A 235 -16.23 -8.58 3.17
C GLN A 235 -16.07 -10.01 3.69
N MET A 236 -15.19 -10.22 4.68
CA MET A 236 -14.95 -11.54 5.27
C MET A 236 -16.10 -11.96 6.19
N SER A 237 -16.72 -11.02 6.90
CA SER A 237 -17.89 -11.27 7.75
C SER A 237 -19.23 -11.24 7.00
N ASN A 238 -19.23 -10.99 5.69
CA ASN A 238 -20.44 -10.74 4.88
C ASN A 238 -21.37 -9.66 5.46
N THR A 239 -20.80 -8.64 6.08
CA THR A 239 -21.54 -7.47 6.60
C THR A 239 -21.44 -6.29 5.63
N ARG A 240 -22.44 -5.42 5.66
CA ARG A 240 -22.45 -4.17 4.88
C ARG A 240 -21.26 -3.27 5.26
N CYS A 241 -20.61 -2.67 4.26
CA CYS A 241 -19.53 -1.72 4.50
C CYS A 241 -20.05 -0.45 5.19
N GLN A 242 -19.28 0.10 6.13
CA GLN A 242 -19.57 1.42 6.67
C GLN A 242 -19.34 2.48 5.57
N PRO A 243 -20.28 3.42 5.33
CA PRO A 243 -20.13 4.41 4.27
C PRO A 243 -18.91 5.33 4.47
N LEU A 244 -18.72 5.82 5.69
CA LEU A 244 -17.67 6.77 6.05
C LEU A 244 -16.81 6.24 7.19
N SER A 245 -15.50 6.13 6.96
CA SER A 245 -14.55 5.86 8.05
C SER A 245 -14.44 7.08 8.96
N ILE A 246 -14.61 6.86 10.26
CA ILE A 246 -14.52 7.91 11.30
C ILE A 246 -13.20 8.69 11.22
N LEU A 247 -12.10 8.05 10.78
CA LEU A 247 -10.78 8.68 10.63
C LEU A 247 -10.78 9.86 9.64
N LEU A 248 -11.72 9.89 8.68
CA LEU A 248 -11.79 10.94 7.67
C LEU A 248 -12.35 12.26 8.22
N LEU A 249 -13.16 12.22 9.29
CA LEU A 249 -13.70 13.43 9.92
C LEU A 249 -12.62 14.30 10.60
N PRO A 250 -11.73 13.77 11.45
CA PRO A 250 -10.61 14.57 11.94
C PRO A 250 -9.63 14.94 10.82
N MET A 251 -9.52 14.12 9.76
CA MET A 251 -8.70 14.48 8.59
C MET A 251 -9.23 15.73 7.87
N THR A 252 -10.55 15.86 7.66
CA THR A 252 -11.12 17.08 7.05
C THR A 252 -10.79 18.31 7.89
N ALA A 253 -10.89 18.20 9.22
CA ALA A 253 -10.52 19.29 10.13
C ALA A 253 -9.03 19.67 9.99
N VAL A 254 -8.12 18.68 9.94
CA VAL A 254 -6.68 18.91 9.75
C VAL A 254 -6.40 19.61 8.42
N VAL A 255 -7.04 19.18 7.32
CA VAL A 255 -6.87 19.79 6.00
C VAL A 255 -7.40 21.23 6.00
N VAL A 256 -8.55 21.49 6.61
CA VAL A 256 -9.09 22.86 6.75
C VAL A 256 -8.16 23.74 7.58
N LEU A 257 -7.61 23.23 8.69
CA LEU A 257 -6.65 23.97 9.53
C LEU A 257 -5.36 24.31 8.78
N ALA A 258 -4.86 23.38 7.95
CA ALA A 258 -3.68 23.59 7.11
C ALA A 258 -3.91 24.69 6.06
N ILE A 259 -5.05 24.65 5.36
CA ILE A 259 -5.36 25.58 4.26
C ILE A 259 -5.69 26.98 4.79
N THR A 260 -6.42 27.07 5.89
CA THR A 260 -6.81 28.35 6.51
C THR A 260 -5.65 29.06 7.20
N ARG A 261 -4.48 28.42 7.31
CA ARG A 261 -3.28 28.94 7.99
C ARG A 261 -3.50 29.29 9.47
N VAL A 262 -4.55 28.75 10.09
CA VAL A 262 -4.77 28.90 11.54
C VAL A 262 -3.61 28.26 12.31
N PHE A 263 -3.07 27.15 11.78
CA PHE A 263 -1.87 26.52 12.31
C PHE A 263 -0.66 26.96 11.48
N THR A 264 0.25 27.72 12.08
CA THR A 264 1.39 28.32 11.39
C THR A 264 2.47 27.31 11.02
N ASN A 265 2.58 26.18 11.73
CA ASN A 265 3.57 25.15 11.47
C ASN A 265 2.94 23.89 10.83
N GLU A 266 2.80 23.93 9.50
CA GLU A 266 2.20 22.85 8.72
C GLU A 266 2.95 21.52 8.85
N THR A 267 4.27 21.55 8.99
CA THR A 267 5.10 20.37 9.19
C THR A 267 4.78 19.67 10.51
N LEU A 268 4.68 20.41 11.61
CA LEU A 268 4.29 19.84 12.91
C LEU A 268 2.88 19.24 12.86
N LEU A 269 1.95 19.92 12.17
CA LEU A 269 0.59 19.40 11.97
C LEU A 269 0.60 18.06 11.24
N LEU A 270 1.42 17.93 10.19
CA LEU A 270 1.60 16.68 9.46
C LEU A 270 2.15 15.57 10.36
N TYR A 271 3.18 15.84 11.17
CA TYR A 271 3.75 14.86 12.10
C TYR A 271 2.73 14.37 13.13
N LEU A 272 2.02 15.30 13.78
CA LEU A 272 1.02 14.97 14.78
C LEU A 272 -0.13 14.15 14.18
N TRP A 273 -0.60 14.55 13.00
CA TRP A 273 -1.66 13.82 12.30
C TRP A 273 -1.19 12.43 11.87
N THR A 274 0.03 12.31 11.34
CA THR A 274 0.62 11.02 10.97
C THR A 274 0.70 10.09 12.17
N ALA A 275 1.19 10.57 13.31
CA ALA A 275 1.24 9.78 14.55
C ALA A 275 -0.16 9.32 14.98
N ALA A 276 -1.16 10.20 14.94
CA ALA A 276 -2.54 9.85 15.28
C ALA A 276 -3.12 8.76 14.36
N VAL A 277 -2.88 8.87 13.04
CA VAL A 277 -3.32 7.88 12.04
C VAL A 277 -2.64 6.52 12.26
N VAL A 278 -1.32 6.52 12.51
CA VAL A 278 -0.56 5.28 12.78
C VAL A 278 -1.05 4.61 14.05
N LEU A 279 -1.23 5.35 15.14
CA LEU A 279 -1.75 4.81 16.39
C LEU A 279 -3.18 4.26 16.22
N ALA A 280 -4.04 4.97 15.50
CA ALA A 280 -5.40 4.51 15.21
C ALA A 280 -5.41 3.23 14.36
N HIS A 281 -4.46 3.08 13.42
CA HIS A 281 -4.32 1.86 12.63
C HIS A 281 -3.81 0.67 13.46
N ILE A 282 -2.79 0.87 14.28
CA ILE A 282 -2.27 -0.15 15.20
C ILE A 282 -3.37 -0.60 16.16
N HIS A 283 -4.06 0.35 16.80
CA HIS A 283 -5.15 0.06 17.72
C HIS A 283 -6.26 -0.76 17.04
N TYR A 284 -6.66 -0.38 15.82
CA TYR A 284 -7.67 -1.12 15.06
C TYR A 284 -7.22 -2.55 14.75
N GLY A 285 -5.98 -2.73 14.29
CA GLY A 285 -5.42 -4.04 13.98
C GLY A 285 -5.38 -4.96 15.20
N VAL A 286 -4.84 -4.47 16.32
CA VAL A 286 -4.76 -5.24 17.58
C VAL A 286 -6.16 -5.62 18.07
N SER A 287 -7.08 -4.66 18.12
CA SER A 287 -8.46 -4.89 18.59
C SER A 287 -9.18 -5.96 17.77
N VAL A 288 -9.07 -5.92 16.43
CA VAL A 288 -9.72 -6.90 15.56
C VAL A 288 -9.12 -8.29 15.75
N VAL A 289 -7.79 -8.39 15.81
CA VAL A 289 -7.11 -9.68 16.02
C VAL A 289 -7.50 -10.28 17.37
N GLU A 290 -7.55 -9.48 18.43
CA GLU A 290 -7.96 -9.92 19.77
C GLU A 290 -9.42 -10.38 19.80
N GLN A 291 -10.35 -9.61 19.23
CA GLN A 291 -11.77 -9.96 19.17
C GLN A 291 -12.00 -11.27 18.40
N LEU A 292 -11.34 -11.45 17.25
CA LEU A 292 -11.45 -12.68 16.47
C LEU A 292 -10.82 -13.87 17.19
N SER A 293 -9.66 -13.68 17.82
CA SER A 293 -8.98 -14.72 18.60
C SER A 293 -9.86 -15.20 19.76
N ASN A 294 -10.49 -14.27 20.48
CA ASN A 294 -11.40 -14.58 21.58
C ASN A 294 -12.69 -15.25 21.09
N HIS A 295 -13.27 -14.77 19.98
CA HIS A 295 -14.50 -15.33 19.42
C HIS A 295 -14.32 -16.77 18.92
N PHE A 296 -13.20 -17.06 18.25
CA PHE A 296 -12.91 -18.40 17.72
C PHE A 296 -12.17 -19.30 18.71
N ASN A 297 -11.80 -18.79 19.88
CA ASN A 297 -10.97 -19.47 20.87
C ASN A 297 -9.67 -20.04 20.25
N ILE A 298 -8.91 -19.16 19.58
CA ILE A 298 -7.62 -19.49 18.94
C ILE A 298 -6.55 -18.50 19.35
N PHE A 299 -5.29 -18.93 19.39
CA PHE A 299 -4.17 -18.00 19.53
C PHE A 299 -3.80 -17.40 18.16
N ALA A 300 -3.65 -16.08 18.08
CA ALA A 300 -3.34 -15.38 16.83
C ALA A 300 -2.07 -15.89 16.12
N PHE A 301 -1.04 -16.28 16.89
CA PHE A 301 0.28 -16.68 16.39
C PHE A 301 0.69 -18.13 16.73
N SER A 302 -0.24 -18.96 17.21
CA SER A 302 0.07 -20.34 17.61
C SER A 302 -0.99 -21.31 17.10
N LEU A 303 -0.55 -22.48 16.67
CA LEU A 303 -1.42 -23.59 16.26
C LEU A 303 -2.00 -24.36 17.45
N LYS A 304 -1.55 -24.08 18.68
CA LYS A 304 -2.11 -24.69 19.89
C LYS A 304 -3.52 -24.15 20.12
N LYS A 305 -4.41 -24.98 20.67
CA LYS A 305 -5.71 -24.52 21.16
C LYS A 305 -5.55 -23.97 22.58
N PRO A 306 -6.27 -22.92 22.96
CA PRO A 306 -6.40 -22.53 24.36
C PRO A 306 -6.95 -23.71 25.16
N ASN A 307 -6.35 -24.03 26.31
CA ASN A 307 -6.88 -25.08 27.17
C ASN A 307 -8.30 -24.66 27.62
N SER A 308 -9.27 -25.52 27.34
CA SER A 308 -10.59 -25.46 27.94
C SER A 308 -10.51 -26.15 29.30
N ASP A 309 -10.14 -25.40 30.34
CA ASP A 309 -10.40 -25.80 31.72
C ASP A 309 -11.87 -25.54 32.07
#